data_AF-A0A090TEE2-F1
#
_entry.id   AF-A0A090TEE2-F1
#
_cell.length_a   1.000
_cell.length_b   1.000
_cell.length_c   1.000
_cell.angle_alpha   90.00
_cell.angle_beta   90.00
_cell.angle_gamma   90.00
#
_symmetry.space_group_name_H-M   'P 1'
#
loop_
_entity.id
_entity.type
_entity.pdbx_description
1 polymer ?
#
loop_
_entity_poly.entity_id
_entity_poly.type
_entity_poly.pdbx_seq_one_letter_code
_entity_poly.pdbx_strand_id
1 'polypeptide(L)' 'MNVSYALGDVVIYNGVKYQVITAHVSQANWTPNAEPTLFAPVQ' A
#
# COMPACT_ATOMS: atom_id res chain seq x y z
N MET A 1 -12.08 0.67 -3.31
CA MET A 1 -11.96 2.10 -2.92
C MET A 1 -11.25 2.82 -4.06
N ASN A 2 -11.30 4.15 -4.16
CA ASN A 2 -10.93 4.88 -5.38
C ASN A 2 -9.80 5.88 -5.09
N VAL A 3 -8.88 5.49 -4.20
CA VAL A 3 -7.78 6.34 -3.73
C VAL A 3 -6.57 6.08 -4.63
N SER A 4 -6.03 7.13 -5.24
CA SER A 4 -4.80 7.03 -6.03
C SER A 4 -3.60 7.18 -5.10
N TYR A 5 -2.77 6.15 -5.03
CA TYR A 5 -1.51 6.16 -4.31
C TYR A 5 -0.35 6.45 -5.27
N ALA A 6 0.54 7.33 -4.83
CA ALA A 6 1.79 7.62 -5.51
C ALA A 6 2.92 6.70 -5.00
N LEU A 7 3.96 6.53 -5.83
CA LEU A 7 5.18 5.86 -5.42
C LEU A 7 5.80 6.60 -4.22
N GLY A 8 6.07 5.89 -3.13
CA GLY A 8 6.64 6.45 -1.91
C GLY A 8 5.62 6.84 -0.84
N ASP A 9 4.32 6.82 -1.13
CA ASP A 9 3.29 7.08 -0.12
C ASP A 9 3.41 6.07 1.03
N VAL A 10 3.18 6.53 2.26
CA VAL A 10 3.19 5.66 3.44
C VAL A 10 1.77 5.51 3.98
N VAL A 11 1.33 4.26 4.11
CA VAL A 11 0.03 3.88 4.65
C VAL A 11 0.19 3.04 5.91
N ILE A 12 -0.79 3.11 6.81
CA ILE A 12 -0.85 2.26 8.01
C ILE A 12 -1.95 1.23 7.81
N TYR A 13 -1.60 -0.05 7.93
CA TYR A 13 -2.54 -1.15 7.84
C TYR A 13 -2.33 -2.10 9.01
N ASN A 14 -3.38 -2.37 9.79
CA ASN A 14 -3.33 -3.16 11.01
C ASN A 14 -2.22 -2.74 12.00
N GLY A 15 -1.95 -1.43 12.10
CA GLY A 15 -0.92 -0.87 12.98
C GLY A 15 0.52 -0.96 12.46
N VAL A 16 0.73 -1.54 11.27
CA VAL A 16 2.03 -1.63 10.60
C VAL A 16 2.11 -0.59 9.48
N LYS A 17 3.27 0.05 9.34
CA LYS A 17 3.53 1.01 8.26
C LYS A 17 3.99 0.28 7.00
N TYR A 18 3.45 0.69 5.86
CA TYR A 18 3.84 0.21 4.55
C TYR A 18 4.09 1.39 3.61
N GLN A 19 5.09 1.27 2.76
CA GLN A 19 5.38 2.20 1.69
C GLN A 19 4.84 1.63 0.37
N VAL A 20 4.19 2.47 -0.40
CA VAL A 20 3.75 2.17 -1.76
C VAL A 20 4.97 2.12 -2.67
N ILE A 21 5.21 0.98 -3.30
CA ILE A 21 6.36 0.74 -4.20
C ILE A 21 5.95 0.72 -5.68
N THR A 22 4.65 0.75 -5.96
CA THR A 22 4.09 0.88 -7.32
C THR A 22 2.88 1.79 -7.24
N ALA A 23 2.84 2.87 -8.03
CA ALA A 23 1.69 3.78 -8.05
C ALA A 23 0.44 3.06 -8.60
N HIS A 24 -0.69 3.19 -7.91
CA HIS A 24 -1.92 2.47 -8.25
C HIS A 24 -3.16 3.12 -7.65
N VAL A 25 -4.34 2.70 -8.07
CA VAL A 25 -5.60 3.04 -7.39
C VAL A 25 -5.99 1.88 -6.47
N SER A 26 -6.41 2.18 -5.24
CA SER A 26 -6.78 1.15 -4.28
C SER A 26 -7.84 0.19 -4.83
N GLN A 27 -7.78 -1.07 -4.43
CA GLN A 27 -8.79 -2.08 -4.74
C GLN A 27 -9.09 -2.86 -3.47
N ALA A 28 -10.30 -3.43 -3.35
CA ALA A 28 -10.74 -4.09 -2.12
C ALA A 28 -9.82 -5.26 -1.69
N ASN A 29 -9.17 -5.87 -2.68
CA ASN A 29 -8.35 -7.07 -2.55
C ASN A 29 -6.85 -6.73 -2.45
N TRP A 30 -6.45 -5.47 -2.68
CA TRP A 30 -5.06 -5.03 -2.64
C TRP A 30 -4.73 -4.49 -1.25
N THR A 31 -4.58 -5.40 -0.29
CA THR A 31 -4.21 -5.02 1.08
C THR A 31 -2.69 -5.01 1.23
N PRO A 32 -2.11 -4.09 2.01
CA PRO A 32 -0.66 -3.99 2.18
C PRO A 32 0.05 -5.24 2.67
N ASN A 33 -0.66 -6.14 3.36
CA ASN A 33 -0.13 -7.42 3.83
C ASN A 33 -0.23 -8.56 2.81
N ALA A 34 -1.04 -8.41 1.75
CA ALA A 34 -1.27 -9.46 0.75
C ALA A 34 -0.58 -9.15 -0.59
N GLU A 35 -0.31 -7.87 -0.88
CA GLU A 35 0.20 -7.41 -2.17
C GLU A 35 1.64 -6.84 -2.06
N PRO A 36 2.67 -7.70 -1.95
CA PRO A 36 4.07 -7.27 -1.80
C PRO A 36 4.65 -6.60 -3.05
N THR A 37 3.94 -6.62 -4.18
CA THR A 37 4.30 -5.92 -5.43
C THR A 37 3.83 -4.47 -5.43
N LEU A 38 2.87 -4.11 -4.58
CA LEU A 38 2.34 -2.75 -4.43
C LEU A 38 2.84 -2.07 -3.16
N PHE A 39 3.11 -2.86 -2.11
CA PHE A 39 3.49 -2.35 -0.79
C PHE A 39 4.72 -3.07 -0.23
N ALA A 40 5.58 -2.32 0.46
CA ALA A 40 6.70 -2.85 1.23
C ALA A 40 6.59 -2.39 2.70
N PRO A 41 6.80 -3.26 3.70
CA PRO A 41 6.79 -2.85 5.10
C PRO A 41 7.91 -1.85 5.37
N VAL A 42 7.60 -0.78 6.10
CA VAL A 42 8.57 0.19 6.58
C VAL A 42 9.00 -0.25 7.98
N GLN A 43 10.30 -0.48 8.17
CA GLN A 43 10.87 -0.78 9.49
C GLN A 43 10.82 0.44 10.41
#